data_AF-A0A2K6CG97-F1
#
_entry.id   AF-A0A2K6CG97-F1
#
_cell.length_a   1.000
_cell.length_b   1.000
_cell.length_c   1.000
_cell.angle_alpha   90.00
_cell.angle_beta   90.00
_cell.angle_gamma   90.00
#
_symmetry.space_group_name_H-M   'P 1'
#
loop_
_entity.id
_entity.type
_entity.pdbx_description
1 polymer ?
#
loop_
_entity_poly.entity_id
_entity_poly.type
_entity_poly.pdbx_seq_one_letter_code
_entity_poly.pdbx_strand_id
1 'polypeptide(L)'
;MAPTWGPGMVSVVGPMGLLVVLLVGGCAAEEPPRFIKEPKDQIGVSGGVASFVCQATGDPKPRVTWNKKGKKVNSQRFETIEFDESAGAVLRIQPLRTPRDENVYECVAQNSVGEITVHAKLTVLRGP
;
A
#
# COMPACT_ATOMS: atom_id res chain seq x y z
N MET A 1 -35.33 -17.44 30.62
CA MET A 1 -34.80 -17.50 29.23
C MET A 1 -33.60 -16.57 29.20
N ALA A 2 -32.38 -17.11 29.12
CA ALA A 2 -31.16 -16.30 29.17
C ALA A 2 -30.89 -15.71 27.77
N PRO A 3 -30.58 -14.41 27.64
CA PRO A 3 -30.19 -13.83 26.36
C PRO A 3 -28.81 -14.36 25.97
N THR A 4 -28.71 -14.96 24.78
CA THR A 4 -27.45 -15.35 24.15
C THR A 4 -26.77 -14.08 23.63
N TRP A 5 -25.66 -13.69 24.25
CA TRP A 5 -24.89 -12.49 23.90
C TRP A 5 -24.06 -12.72 22.63
N GLY A 6 -24.05 -11.75 21.72
CA GLY A 6 -23.09 -11.69 20.61
C GLY A 6 -21.70 -11.19 21.11
N PRO A 7 -20.62 -11.46 20.37
CA PRO A 7 -19.27 -11.03 20.76
C PRO A 7 -19.18 -9.49 20.84
N GLY A 8 -18.69 -8.95 21.97
CA GLY A 8 -18.38 -7.52 22.13
C GLY A 8 -19.26 -6.70 23.09
N MET A 9 -20.15 -7.32 23.86
CA MET A 9 -20.96 -6.64 24.88
C MET A 9 -20.45 -6.97 26.29
N VAL A 10 -20.15 -5.95 27.10
CA VAL A 10 -19.88 -6.12 28.53
C VAL A 10 -21.02 -5.50 29.34
N SER A 11 -21.54 -6.26 30.29
CA SER A 11 -22.57 -5.82 31.21
C SER A 11 -21.94 -5.39 32.52
N VAL A 12 -22.19 -4.15 32.93
CA VAL A 12 -21.78 -3.65 34.25
C VAL A 12 -23.04 -3.44 35.09
N VAL A 13 -23.08 -4.03 36.27
CA VAL A 13 -24.20 -3.83 37.22
C VAL A 13 -23.88 -2.60 38.07
N GLY A 14 -24.69 -1.56 37.93
CA GLY A 14 -24.57 -0.35 38.75
C GLY A 14 -25.12 -0.55 40.17
N PRO A 15 -24.88 0.41 41.08
CA PRO A 15 -25.31 0.32 42.50
C PRO A 15 -26.83 0.21 42.69
N MET A 16 -27.63 0.55 41.66
CA MET A 16 -29.09 0.39 41.67
C MET A 16 -29.57 -0.91 41.02
N GLY A 17 -28.68 -1.89 40.80
CA GLY A 17 -29.03 -3.18 40.20
C GLY A 17 -29.42 -3.09 38.71
N LEU A 18 -29.27 -1.91 38.10
CA LEU A 18 -29.53 -1.71 36.68
C LEU A 18 -28.38 -2.28 35.87
N LEU A 19 -28.72 -3.08 34.87
CA LEU A 19 -27.78 -3.71 33.96
C LEU A 19 -27.45 -2.71 32.85
N VAL A 20 -26.28 -2.08 32.94
CA VAL A 20 -25.79 -1.16 31.90
C VAL A 20 -25.01 -1.99 30.88
N VAL A 21 -25.56 -2.09 29.68
CA VAL A 21 -24.86 -2.72 28.55
C VAL A 21 -23.95 -1.67 27.94
N LEU A 22 -22.65 -1.78 28.20
CA LEU A 22 -21.66 -0.97 27.51
C LEU A 22 -21.27 -1.69 26.22
N LEU A 23 -21.51 -1.03 25.10
CA LEU A 23 -20.90 -1.42 23.84
C LEU A 23 -19.43 -1.04 23.95
N VAL A 24 -18.54 -2.02 24.13
CA VAL A 24 -17.09 -1.81 23.94
C VAL A 24 -16.82 -1.72 22.44
N GLY A 25 -17.30 -0.63 21.84
CA GLY A 25 -17.09 -0.30 20.45
C GLY A 25 -15.74 0.38 20.29
N GLY A 26 -14.70 -0.38 20.03
CA GLY A 26 -13.53 0.14 19.32
C GLY A 26 -13.96 0.42 17.88
N CYS A 27 -14.53 1.59 17.61
CA CYS A 27 -14.73 2.05 16.24
C CYS A 27 -13.39 2.63 15.76
N ALA A 28 -12.44 1.75 15.43
CA ALA A 28 -11.34 2.17 14.56
C ALA A 28 -11.97 2.45 13.20
N ALA A 29 -12.00 3.71 12.79
CA ALA A 29 -12.53 4.10 11.50
C ALA A 29 -11.53 3.66 10.43
N GLU A 30 -11.87 2.64 9.65
CA GLU A 30 -11.00 2.22 8.55
C GLU A 30 -10.90 3.34 7.49
N GLU A 31 -9.67 3.74 7.12
CA GLU A 31 -9.34 4.74 6.12
C GLU A 31 -8.89 4.10 4.79
N PRO A 32 -9.41 4.55 3.63
CA PRO A 32 -8.90 4.11 2.34
C PRO A 32 -7.43 4.53 2.13
N PRO A 33 -6.69 3.83 1.26
CA PRO A 33 -5.31 4.18 0.99
C PRO A 33 -5.21 5.55 0.34
N ARG A 34 -4.15 6.29 0.68
CA ARG A 34 -3.76 7.57 0.05
C ARG A 34 -2.26 7.58 -0.20
N PHE A 35 -1.82 8.16 -1.33
CA PHE A 35 -0.39 8.30 -1.61
C PHE A 35 0.23 9.43 -0.78
N ILE A 36 1.36 9.12 -0.14
CA ILE A 36 2.26 10.11 0.50
C ILE A 36 3.34 10.52 -0.49
N LYS A 37 3.84 9.56 -1.27
CA LYS A 37 4.82 9.79 -2.33
C LYS A 37 4.41 9.04 -3.58
N GLU A 38 4.22 9.81 -4.64
CA GLU A 38 3.97 9.29 -5.97
C GLU A 38 5.28 9.13 -6.75
N PRO A 39 5.40 8.07 -7.56
CA PRO A 39 6.53 7.91 -8.44
C PRO A 39 6.49 8.94 -9.57
N LYS A 40 7.68 9.33 -10.03
CA LYS A 40 7.85 10.29 -11.12
C LYS A 40 8.43 9.60 -12.34
N ASP A 41 8.11 10.12 -13.52
CA ASP A 41 8.73 9.70 -14.78
C ASP A 41 10.26 9.81 -14.70
N GLN A 42 10.96 8.85 -15.30
CA GLN A 42 12.42 8.79 -15.31
C GLN A 42 12.96 8.59 -16.72
N ILE A 43 14.09 9.25 -16.97
CA ILE A 43 14.93 9.06 -18.14
C ILE A 43 16.26 8.49 -17.65
N GLY A 44 16.57 7.27 -18.04
CA GLY A 44 17.82 6.60 -17.72
C GLY A 44 18.67 6.34 -18.96
N VAL A 45 19.89 5.88 -18.76
CA VAL A 45 20.81 5.46 -19.84
C VAL A 45 21.00 3.95 -19.77
N SER A 46 21.05 3.29 -20.94
CA SER A 46 21.32 1.86 -21.04
C SER A 46 22.59 1.47 -20.28
N GLY A 47 22.53 0.39 -19.50
CA GLY A 47 23.60 -0.03 -18.58
C GLY A 47 23.55 0.65 -17.19
N GLY A 48 22.83 1.77 -17.06
CA GLY A 48 22.65 2.49 -15.81
C GLY A 48 21.55 1.92 -14.90
N VAL A 49 21.01 2.80 -14.06
CA VAL A 49 20.01 2.46 -13.02
C VAL A 49 18.85 3.44 -13.07
N ALA A 50 17.62 2.94 -12.91
CA ALA A 50 16.44 3.73 -12.57
C ALA A 50 15.84 3.27 -11.24
N SER A 51 15.23 4.17 -10.48
CA SER A 51 14.64 3.87 -9.17
C SER A 51 13.36 4.67 -8.95
N PHE A 52 12.22 4.00 -8.94
CA PHE A 52 10.92 4.61 -8.64
C PHE A 52 10.56 4.39 -7.19
N VAL A 53 10.06 5.42 -6.53
CA VAL A 53 9.64 5.37 -5.12
C VAL A 53 8.14 5.61 -5.07
N CYS A 54 7.43 4.76 -4.34
CA CYS A 54 6.02 4.91 -4.07
C CYS A 54 5.75 4.65 -2.59
N GLN A 55 4.93 5.48 -1.96
CA GLN A 55 4.57 5.36 -0.55
C GLN A 55 3.10 5.71 -0.34
N ALA A 56 2.39 4.89 0.42
CA ALA A 56 0.99 5.06 0.75
C ALA A 56 0.72 4.79 2.23
N THR A 57 -0.36 5.37 2.73
CA THR A 57 -0.85 5.22 4.11
C THR A 57 -2.34 4.98 4.09
N GLY A 58 -2.87 4.45 5.18
CA GLY A 58 -4.29 4.12 5.35
C GLY A 58 -4.43 3.19 6.56
N ASP A 59 -5.66 2.96 6.99
CA ASP A 59 -5.99 2.07 8.11
C ASP A 59 -7.08 1.09 7.67
N PRO A 60 -6.83 -0.23 7.59
CA PRO A 60 -5.58 -0.92 7.87
C PRO A 60 -4.43 -0.49 6.94
N LYS A 61 -3.19 -0.63 7.42
CA LYS A 61 -1.96 -0.30 6.68
C LYS A 61 -1.99 -0.95 5.28
N PRO A 62 -1.85 -0.16 4.20
CA PRO A 62 -1.96 -0.69 2.85
C PRO A 62 -0.73 -1.53 2.47
N ARG A 63 -0.91 -2.44 1.52
CA ARG A 63 0.18 -3.11 0.83
C ARG A 63 0.49 -2.37 -0.46
N VAL A 64 1.77 -2.06 -0.70
CA VAL A 64 2.22 -1.38 -1.92
C VAL A 64 2.94 -2.37 -2.82
N THR A 65 2.57 -2.40 -4.10
CA THR A 65 3.13 -3.30 -5.11
C THR A 65 3.40 -2.59 -6.43
N TRP A 66 4.33 -3.13 -7.20
CA TRP A 66 4.68 -2.63 -8.53
C TRP A 66 4.27 -3.60 -9.64
N ASN A 67 3.58 -3.08 -10.63
CA ASN A 67 3.15 -3.78 -11.84
C ASN A 67 3.77 -3.15 -13.09
N LYS A 68 3.94 -3.97 -14.12
CA LYS A 68 4.35 -3.58 -15.47
C LYS A 68 3.37 -4.23 -16.45
N LYS A 69 2.60 -3.43 -17.17
CA LYS A 69 1.52 -3.89 -18.07
C LYS A 69 0.51 -4.80 -17.35
N GLY A 70 0.08 -4.41 -16.15
CA GLY A 70 -0.83 -5.21 -15.33
C GLY A 70 -0.25 -6.53 -14.78
N LYS A 71 1.05 -6.80 -14.96
CA LYS A 71 1.72 -7.97 -14.37
C LYS A 71 2.68 -7.53 -13.26
N LYS A 72 2.66 -8.23 -12.13
CA LYS A 72 3.58 -7.98 -11.02
C LYS A 72 5.03 -8.05 -11.48
N VAL A 73 5.81 -7.03 -11.13
CA VAL A 73 7.25 -7.01 -11.44
C VAL A 73 7.97 -8.08 -10.60
N ASN A 74 8.99 -8.72 -11.19
CA ASN A 74 9.79 -9.73 -10.50
C ASN A 74 10.42 -9.13 -9.22
N SER A 75 10.32 -9.86 -8.10
CA SER A 75 10.83 -9.45 -6.79
C SER A 75 12.33 -9.16 -6.77
N GLN A 76 13.13 -9.75 -7.67
CA GLN A 76 14.56 -9.44 -7.76
C GLN A 76 14.88 -7.99 -8.21
N ARG A 77 13.88 -7.25 -8.70
CA ARG A 77 14.01 -5.84 -9.11
C ARG A 77 13.24 -4.88 -8.19
N PHE A 78 12.64 -5.39 -7.12
CA PHE A 78 11.72 -4.63 -6.29
C PHE A 78 12.02 -4.84 -4.81
N GLU A 79 12.11 -3.74 -4.07
CA GLU A 79 12.33 -3.72 -2.63
C GLU A 79 11.13 -3.06 -1.94
N THR A 80 10.49 -3.80 -1.03
CA THR A 80 9.43 -3.24 -0.18
C THR A 80 10.08 -2.51 1.00
N ILE A 81 9.57 -1.33 1.34
CA ILE A 81 9.99 -0.58 2.52
C ILE A 81 8.79 -0.46 3.44
N GLU A 82 8.88 -1.01 4.65
CA GLU A 82 7.84 -0.82 5.65
C GLU A 82 8.19 0.33 6.60
N PHE A 83 7.24 1.23 6.82
CA PHE A 83 7.30 2.26 7.86
C PHE A 83 6.22 1.98 8.90
N ASP A 84 6.29 2.59 10.09
CA ASP A 84 5.34 2.28 11.18
C ASP A 84 3.87 2.48 10.76
N GLU A 85 3.51 3.65 10.24
CA GLU A 85 2.13 3.99 9.84
C GLU A 85 1.89 3.95 8.32
N SER A 86 2.92 3.65 7.52
CA SER A 86 2.81 3.67 6.06
C SER A 86 3.58 2.52 5.40
N ALA A 87 3.21 2.20 4.18
CA ALA A 87 3.92 1.23 3.37
C ALA A 87 4.55 1.92 2.17
N GLY A 88 5.79 1.55 1.87
CA GLY A 88 6.58 2.04 0.76
C GLY A 88 7.11 0.90 -0.09
N ALA A 89 7.53 1.25 -1.30
CA ALA A 89 7.92 0.31 -2.32
C ALA A 89 8.87 1.01 -3.29
N VAL A 90 10.11 0.52 -3.38
CA VAL A 90 11.12 1.00 -4.33
C VAL A 90 11.33 -0.01 -5.43
N LEU A 91 11.01 0.40 -6.66
CA LEU A 91 11.31 -0.38 -7.85
C LEU A 91 12.66 0.05 -8.42
N ARG A 92 13.67 -0.82 -8.33
CA ARG A 92 15.03 -0.55 -8.81
C ARG A 92 15.35 -1.44 -10.02
N ILE A 93 15.64 -0.80 -11.16
CA ILE A 93 15.94 -1.51 -12.40
C ILE A 93 17.41 -1.29 -12.74
N GLN A 94 18.19 -2.38 -12.69
CA GLN A 94 19.61 -2.40 -13.00
C GLN A 94 20.03 -3.77 -13.57
N PRO A 95 20.85 -3.82 -14.64
CA PRO A 95 21.15 -2.72 -15.54
C PRO A 95 19.94 -2.37 -16.42
N LEU A 96 19.78 -1.09 -16.77
CA LEU A 96 18.77 -0.63 -17.72
C LEU A 96 19.00 -1.18 -19.13
N ARG A 97 17.96 -1.70 -19.77
CA ARG A 97 18.00 -2.21 -21.15
C ARG A 97 16.94 -1.54 -22.01
N THR A 98 17.38 -0.86 -23.07
CA THR A 98 16.48 -0.37 -24.14
C THR A 98 16.30 -1.44 -25.23
N PRO A 99 15.09 -1.67 -25.77
CA PRO A 99 13.80 -1.08 -25.39
C PRO A 99 13.05 -1.91 -24.33
N ARG A 100 13.65 -2.97 -23.79
CA ARG A 100 12.96 -3.97 -22.94
C ARG A 100 12.40 -3.40 -21.64
N ASP A 101 13.14 -2.51 -20.99
CA ASP A 101 12.76 -1.93 -19.71
C ASP A 101 11.86 -0.68 -19.90
N GLU A 102 11.88 -0.04 -21.07
CA GLU A 102 11.00 1.10 -21.39
C GLU A 102 9.53 0.71 -21.26
N ASN A 103 8.85 1.30 -20.28
CA ASN A 103 7.46 1.02 -19.98
C ASN A 103 6.81 2.05 -19.08
N VAL A 104 5.50 1.94 -18.95
CA VAL A 104 4.76 2.56 -17.84
C VAL A 104 4.68 1.52 -16.71
N TYR A 105 5.17 1.93 -15.55
CA TYR A 105 5.13 1.15 -14.32
C TYR A 105 4.00 1.68 -13.45
N GLU A 106 3.29 0.76 -12.82
CA GLU A 106 2.09 1.00 -12.02
C GLU A 106 2.44 0.72 -10.56
N CYS A 107 2.29 1.71 -9.69
CA CYS A 107 2.30 1.49 -8.25
C CYS A 107 0.86 1.35 -7.75
N VAL A 108 0.55 0.23 -7.11
CA VAL A 108 -0.76 -0.08 -6.54
C VAL A 108 -0.65 -0.14 -5.03
N ALA A 109 -1.48 0.64 -4.33
CA ALA A 109 -1.62 0.58 -2.88
C ALA A 109 -3.03 0.12 -2.51
N GLN A 110 -3.14 -0.95 -1.71
CA GLN A 110 -4.41 -1.62 -1.41
C GLN A 110 -4.55 -1.98 0.07
N ASN A 111 -5.72 -1.73 0.66
CA ASN A 111 -6.14 -2.25 1.97
C ASN A 111 -7.57 -2.84 1.90
N SER A 112 -8.19 -3.16 3.04
CA SER A 112 -9.57 -3.71 3.09
C SER A 112 -10.64 -2.73 2.62
N VAL A 113 -10.36 -1.42 2.69
CA VAL A 113 -11.31 -0.34 2.39
C VAL A 113 -11.27 0.03 0.91
N GLY A 114 -10.09 -0.04 0.29
CA GLY A 114 -9.95 0.35 -1.11
C GLY A 114 -8.58 0.11 -1.73
N GLU A 115 -8.47 0.58 -2.98
CA GLU A 115 -7.30 0.46 -3.83
C GLU A 115 -7.08 1.76 -4.62
N ILE A 116 -5.83 2.20 -4.69
CA ILE A 116 -5.41 3.35 -5.51
C ILE A 116 -4.21 2.96 -6.37
N THR A 117 -4.12 3.56 -7.55
CA THR A 117 -3.05 3.28 -8.53
C THR A 117 -2.47 4.57 -9.09
N VAL A 118 -1.15 4.63 -9.23
CA VAL A 118 -0.42 5.73 -9.87
C VAL A 118 0.60 5.19 -10.86
N HIS A 119 0.87 5.94 -11.93
CA HIS A 119 1.69 5.51 -13.06
C HIS A 119 2.96 6.35 -13.17
N ALA A 120 4.06 5.73 -13.59
CA ALA A 120 5.30 6.42 -13.94
C ALA A 120 5.96 5.80 -15.17
N LYS A 121 6.41 6.64 -16.10
CA LYS A 121 7.05 6.23 -17.35
C LYS A 121 8.56 6.14 -17.21
N LEU A 122 9.13 5.03 -17.69
CA LEU A 122 10.57 4.87 -17.88
C LEU A 122 10.94 5.02 -19.36
N THR A 123 11.84 5.96 -19.65
CA THR A 123 12.49 6.10 -20.96
C THR A 123 13.98 5.77 -20.81
N VAL A 124 14.56 5.01 -21.75
CA VAL A 124 15.97 4.60 -21.68
C VAL A 124 16.69 5.08 -22.94
N LEU A 125 17.64 5.99 -22.77
CA LEU A 125 18.51 6.44 -23.85
C LEU A 125 19.61 5.42 -24.09
N ARG A 126 19.99 5.22 -25.36
CA ARG A 126 21.22 4.49 -25.68
C ARG A 126 22.40 5.29 -25.11
N GLY A 127 23.32 4.60 -24.44
CA GLY A 127 24.59 5.22 -24.07
C GLY A 127 25.37 5.63 -25.33
N PRO A 128 26.33 6.55 -25.21
CA PRO A 128 27.23 6.91 -26.29
C PRO A 128 28.04 5.71 -26.80
#